data_AF-A0A7J4MEZ8-F1
#
_entry.id   AF-A0A7J4MEZ8-F1
#
_cell.length_a   1.000
_cell.length_b   1.000
_cell.length_c   1.000
_cell.angle_alpha   90.00
_cell.angle_beta   90.00
_cell.angle_gamma   90.00
#
_symmetry.space_group_name_H-M   'P 1'
#
loop_
_entity.id
_entity.type
_entity.pdbx_description
1 polymer ?
#
loop_
_entity_poly.entity_id
_entity_poly.type
_entity_poly.pdbx_seq_one_letter_code
_entity_poly.pdbx_strand_id
1 'polypeptide(L)'
;MTTKITYRDWDGAEGFHDTIELIGYCKESPPEILQGVYKKHIIQYYKKIYMPVDDHFPNNCMGLSIVKEEAPKGTSIADTVRDLDLSKAEVLPSTSRTKKTYKSALKLAINIQLLNLDDGTNYLDTREQEKKEHMEEYIQQLLEVTQVTLRIQKPTVEDLKKIFRAKY
;
A
#
# COMPACT_ATOMS: atom_id res chain seq x y z
N MET A 1 -6.93 -15.37 -2.50
CA MET A 1 -6.17 -14.46 -3.40
C MET A 1 -4.82 -14.21 -2.76
N THR A 2 -3.76 -14.25 -3.56
CA THR A 2 -2.37 -14.02 -3.16
C THR A 2 -1.99 -12.54 -3.17
N THR A 3 -0.89 -12.21 -2.52
CA THR A 3 -0.26 -10.89 -2.56
C THR A 3 1.10 -10.99 -3.21
N LYS A 4 1.35 -10.17 -4.21
CA LYS A 4 2.65 -9.97 -4.84
C LYS A 4 3.45 -8.92 -4.09
N ILE A 5 4.73 -9.18 -3.93
CA ILE A 5 5.69 -8.27 -3.34
C ILE A 5 6.79 -8.04 -4.35
N THR A 6 7.01 -6.78 -4.73
CA THR A 6 8.13 -6.38 -5.59
C THR A 6 8.98 -5.34 -4.87
N TYR A 7 10.27 -5.33 -5.16
CA TYR A 7 11.17 -4.25 -4.82
C TYR A 7 11.29 -3.32 -6.02
N ARG A 8 11.22 -2.01 -5.77
CA ARG A 8 11.47 -1.00 -6.79
C ARG A 8 12.65 -0.16 -6.35
N ASP A 9 13.65 -0.09 -7.21
CA ASP A 9 14.76 0.83 -7.11
C ASP A 9 14.48 2.02 -8.03
N TRP A 10 14.49 3.22 -7.47
CA TRP A 10 14.24 4.45 -8.23
C TRP A 10 15.56 5.15 -8.44
N ASP A 11 15.93 5.33 -9.70
CA ASP A 11 17.21 5.90 -10.14
C ASP A 11 17.35 7.42 -9.92
N GLY A 12 16.29 8.09 -9.44
CA GLY A 12 16.23 9.54 -9.23
C GLY A 12 15.93 10.39 -10.48
N ALA A 13 15.64 9.79 -11.64
CA ALA A 13 15.30 10.48 -12.89
C ALA A 13 13.77 10.45 -13.16
N GLU A 14 13.34 10.48 -14.43
CA GLU A 14 11.93 10.49 -14.85
C GLU A 14 11.15 9.20 -14.52
N GLY A 15 11.77 8.21 -13.86
CA GLY A 15 11.17 6.93 -13.49
C GLY A 15 11.16 5.89 -14.61
N PHE A 16 11.70 6.21 -15.79
CA PHE A 16 11.79 5.30 -16.95
C PHE A 16 12.83 4.19 -16.80
N HIS A 17 13.82 4.33 -15.90
CA HIS A 17 14.82 3.29 -15.64
C HIS A 17 14.66 2.62 -14.28
N ASP A 18 13.50 2.78 -13.65
CA ASP A 18 13.22 2.14 -12.37
C ASP A 18 13.30 0.62 -12.53
N THR A 19 14.14 0.00 -11.71
CA THR A 19 14.28 -1.45 -11.71
C THR A 19 13.23 -2.03 -10.78
N ILE A 20 12.35 -2.87 -11.32
CA ILE A 20 11.33 -3.58 -10.54
C ILE A 20 11.73 -5.05 -10.48
N GLU A 21 11.98 -5.54 -9.28
CA GLU A 21 12.31 -6.93 -9.01
C GLU A 21 11.17 -7.63 -8.26
N LEU A 22 10.78 -8.81 -8.73
CA LEU A 22 9.84 -9.65 -8.00
C LEU A 22 10.54 -10.31 -6.81
N ILE A 23 10.07 -10.02 -5.60
CA ILE A 23 10.50 -10.73 -4.40
C ILE A 23 9.76 -12.07 -4.31
N GLY A 24 8.43 -12.04 -4.51
CA GLY A 24 7.63 -13.26 -4.51
C GLY A 24 6.14 -13.02 -4.30
N TYR A 25 5.42 -14.12 -4.14
CA TYR A 25 3.99 -14.14 -3.83
C TYR A 25 3.78 -14.76 -2.45
N CYS A 26 2.84 -14.22 -1.69
CA CYS A 26 2.48 -14.68 -0.36
C CYS A 26 0.98 -14.91 -0.22
N LYS A 27 0.59 -15.86 0.64
CA LYS A 27 -0.83 -16.11 0.99
C LYS A 27 -1.42 -15.04 1.89
N GLU A 28 -0.60 -14.36 2.69
CA GLU A 28 -1.02 -13.24 3.54
C GLU A 28 -1.64 -12.14 2.68
N SER A 29 -2.70 -11.54 3.21
CA SER A 29 -3.28 -10.36 2.59
C SER A 29 -2.30 -9.19 2.66
N PRO A 30 -2.41 -8.19 1.77
CA PRO A 30 -1.54 -7.03 1.84
C PRO A 30 -1.46 -6.42 3.25
N PRO A 31 -2.58 -6.19 4.00
CA PRO A 31 -2.49 -5.56 5.32
C PRO A 31 -1.67 -6.37 6.33
N GLU A 32 -1.71 -7.70 6.25
CA GLU A 32 -0.94 -8.60 7.10
C GLU A 32 0.56 -8.50 6.79
N ILE A 33 0.92 -8.53 5.51
CA ILE A 33 2.29 -8.32 5.02
C ILE A 33 2.82 -6.97 5.49
N LEU A 34 2.02 -5.91 5.30
CA LEU A 34 2.33 -4.55 5.73
C LEU A 34 2.64 -4.50 7.23
N GLN A 35 1.84 -5.16 8.08
CA GLN A 35 2.11 -5.26 9.52
C GLN A 35 3.42 -5.98 9.87
N GLY A 36 3.81 -6.95 9.05
CA GLY A 36 5.07 -7.69 9.21
C GLY A 36 6.31 -6.86 8.86
N VAL A 37 6.23 -6.03 7.81
CA VAL A 37 7.41 -5.39 7.20
C VAL A 37 7.56 -3.90 7.50
N TYR A 38 6.51 -3.18 7.90
CA TYR A 38 6.55 -1.71 8.06
C TYR A 38 7.59 -1.19 9.05
N LYS A 39 8.05 -2.00 10.01
CA LYS A 39 9.06 -1.51 10.98
C LYS A 39 10.47 -1.46 10.41
N LYS A 40 10.75 -2.30 9.41
CA LYS A 40 12.11 -2.59 8.94
C LYS A 40 12.35 -2.14 7.50
N HIS A 41 11.32 -2.11 6.66
CA HIS A 41 11.47 -1.90 5.23
C HIS A 41 10.80 -0.60 4.79
N ILE A 42 11.37 0.10 3.83
CA ILE A 42 10.69 1.18 3.12
C ILE A 42 9.57 0.59 2.27
N ILE A 43 8.38 1.21 2.34
CA ILE A 43 7.20 0.74 1.62
C ILE A 43 6.72 1.87 0.71
N GLN A 44 6.86 1.64 -0.58
CA GLN A 44 6.49 2.60 -1.61
C GLN A 44 5.03 2.47 -2.00
N TYR A 45 4.51 1.24 -2.08
CA TYR A 45 3.14 0.99 -2.52
C TYR A 45 2.48 -0.12 -1.73
N TYR A 46 1.18 0.05 -1.55
CA TYR A 46 0.33 -0.91 -0.89
C TYR A 46 -1.06 -0.92 -1.56
N LYS A 47 -1.57 -2.09 -1.99
CA LYS A 47 -2.91 -2.25 -2.61
C LYS A 47 -3.25 -1.20 -3.69
N LYS A 48 -2.28 -0.82 -4.54
CA LYS A 48 -2.44 0.22 -5.58
C LYS A 48 -2.57 1.66 -5.05
N ILE A 49 -2.30 1.92 -3.78
CA ILE A 49 -2.15 3.29 -3.28
C ILE A 49 -0.81 3.82 -3.78
N TYR A 50 -0.84 4.77 -4.73
CA TYR A 50 0.34 5.30 -5.44
C TYR A 50 1.18 6.29 -4.62
N MET A 51 1.31 6.09 -3.31
CA MET A 51 2.14 6.95 -2.47
C MET A 51 2.90 6.16 -1.41
N PRO A 52 4.15 6.58 -1.10
CA PRO A 52 4.93 5.95 -0.06
C PRO A 52 4.15 5.99 1.25
N VAL A 53 4.18 4.88 1.98
CA VAL A 53 3.50 4.72 3.28
C VAL A 53 4.31 5.41 4.37
N ASP A 54 4.98 6.51 4.05
CA ASP A 54 5.81 7.28 4.94
C ASP A 54 5.64 8.78 4.66
N ASP A 55 5.29 9.54 5.71
CA ASP A 55 4.88 10.96 5.64
C ASP A 55 5.94 11.93 5.08
N HIS A 56 7.20 11.49 4.96
CA HIS A 56 8.35 12.32 4.57
C HIS A 56 9.06 11.83 3.32
N PHE A 57 8.50 10.84 2.61
CA PHE A 57 9.19 10.25 1.48
C PHE A 57 8.98 11.11 0.23
N PRO A 58 10.04 11.69 -0.34
CA PRO A 58 9.91 12.32 -1.64
C PRO A 58 9.45 11.25 -2.65
N ASN A 59 8.63 11.68 -3.63
CA ASN A 59 8.55 10.95 -4.90
C ASN A 59 10.02 10.79 -5.36
N ASN A 60 10.49 9.57 -5.62
CA ASN A 60 11.90 9.17 -5.86
C ASN A 60 12.58 8.38 -4.72
N CYS A 61 11.97 7.27 -4.26
CA CYS A 61 12.57 6.41 -3.22
C CYS A 61 12.46 4.91 -3.56
N MET A 62 13.50 4.16 -3.15
CA MET A 62 13.54 2.69 -3.21
C MET A 62 12.60 2.08 -2.18
N GLY A 63 11.93 0.97 -2.48
CA GLY A 63 11.10 0.29 -1.48
C GLY A 63 10.26 -0.89 -1.96
N LEU A 64 9.49 -1.44 -1.04
CA LEU A 64 8.53 -2.52 -1.30
C LEU A 64 7.23 -2.00 -1.92
N SER A 65 6.74 -2.73 -2.90
CA SER A 65 5.39 -2.63 -3.45
C SER A 65 4.63 -3.90 -3.12
N ILE A 66 3.53 -3.76 -2.37
CA ILE A 66 2.72 -4.86 -1.86
C ILE A 66 1.34 -4.79 -2.52
N VAL A 67 1.06 -5.65 -3.50
CA VAL A 67 -0.14 -5.56 -4.33
C VAL A 67 -0.89 -6.88 -4.33
N LYS A 68 -2.22 -6.81 -4.21
CA LYS A 68 -3.09 -7.98 -4.38
C LYS A 68 -3.04 -8.40 -5.85
N GLU A 69 -2.47 -9.56 -6.14
CA GLU A 69 -2.31 -10.06 -7.51
C GLU A 69 -2.32 -11.60 -7.48
N GLU A 70 -2.99 -12.21 -8.44
CA GLU A 70 -2.97 -13.67 -8.59
C GLU A 70 -1.60 -14.13 -9.09
N ALA A 71 -1.05 -15.15 -8.42
CA ALA A 71 0.20 -15.75 -8.84
C ALA A 71 -0.01 -16.52 -10.17
N PRO A 72 0.91 -16.40 -11.14
CA PRO A 72 0.89 -17.24 -12.34
C PRO A 72 0.90 -18.73 -11.99
N LYS A 73 0.28 -19.57 -12.84
CA LYS A 73 0.25 -21.03 -12.61
C LYS A 73 1.67 -21.59 -12.47
N GLY A 74 1.86 -22.46 -11.47
CA GLY A 74 3.16 -23.07 -11.18
C GLY A 74 4.12 -22.22 -10.35
N THR A 75 3.73 -20.99 -9.97
CA THR A 75 4.53 -20.14 -9.09
C THR A 75 4.47 -20.66 -7.65
N SER A 76 5.61 -20.72 -6.98
CA SER A 76 5.67 -21.00 -5.54
C SER A 76 5.10 -19.82 -4.76
N ILE A 77 4.21 -20.10 -3.80
CA ILE A 77 3.56 -19.09 -2.97
C ILE A 77 3.97 -19.33 -1.52
N ALA A 78 4.65 -18.35 -0.93
CA ALA A 78 5.04 -18.37 0.48
C ALA A 78 3.81 -18.33 1.40
N ASP A 79 3.88 -19.04 2.53
CA ASP A 79 2.81 -19.01 3.53
C ASP A 79 2.80 -17.67 4.28
N THR A 80 3.99 -17.15 4.64
CA THR A 80 4.16 -15.83 5.23
C THR A 80 5.26 -15.01 4.54
N VAL A 81 5.18 -13.68 4.63
CA VAL A 81 6.20 -12.74 4.18
C VAL A 81 7.57 -13.02 4.81
N ARG A 82 7.61 -13.66 5.97
CA ARG A 82 8.87 -14.04 6.64
C ARG A 82 9.64 -15.12 5.88
N ASP A 83 8.98 -15.88 5.02
CA ASP A 83 9.60 -16.93 4.21
C ASP A 83 10.21 -16.36 2.91
N LEU A 84 10.03 -15.06 2.66
CA LEU A 84 10.58 -14.37 1.51
C LEU A 84 11.89 -13.67 1.87
N ASP A 85 12.84 -13.67 0.93
CA ASP A 85 14.08 -12.92 1.07
C ASP A 85 13.83 -11.43 0.76
N LEU A 86 13.79 -10.63 1.83
CA LEU A 86 13.60 -9.18 1.75
C LEU A 86 14.90 -8.39 1.87
N SER A 87 16.07 -9.05 1.83
CA SER A 87 17.39 -8.41 2.03
C SER A 87 17.63 -7.22 1.09
N LYS A 88 17.16 -7.31 -0.15
CA LYS A 88 17.25 -6.20 -1.13
C LYS A 88 16.44 -4.97 -0.73
N ALA A 89 15.37 -5.16 0.02
CA ALA A 89 14.49 -4.10 0.50
C ALA A 89 14.77 -3.69 1.95
N GLU A 90 15.84 -4.17 2.57
CA GLU A 90 16.21 -3.91 3.97
C GLU A 90 16.70 -2.49 4.25
N VAL A 91 16.48 -1.51 3.37
CA VAL A 91 16.85 -0.12 3.66
C VAL A 91 16.11 0.33 4.92
N LEU A 92 16.84 0.27 6.04
CA LEU A 92 16.29 0.52 7.36
C LEU A 92 15.95 2.00 7.43
N PRO A 93 14.73 2.37 7.83
CA PRO A 93 14.46 3.75 8.17
C PRO A 93 15.45 4.18 9.24
N SER A 94 15.98 5.41 9.13
CA SER A 94 16.96 5.98 10.06
C SER A 94 16.53 5.93 11.53
N THR A 95 15.22 5.80 11.77
CA THR A 95 14.63 5.45 13.07
C THR A 95 13.56 4.37 12.90
N SER A 96 13.52 3.39 13.81
CA SER A 96 12.48 2.36 13.84
C SER A 96 11.09 2.98 13.89
N ARG A 97 10.21 2.60 12.94
CA ARG A 97 8.87 3.21 12.84
C ARG A 97 8.00 2.86 14.03
N THR A 98 7.36 3.87 14.60
CA THR A 98 6.35 3.65 15.64
C THR A 98 5.01 3.24 15.03
N LYS A 99 4.16 2.59 15.84
CA LYS A 99 2.76 2.34 15.46
C LYS A 99 2.01 3.63 15.12
N LYS A 100 2.41 4.78 15.68
CA LYS A 100 1.84 6.09 15.37
C LYS A 100 2.24 6.54 13.97
N THR A 101 3.52 6.47 13.62
CA THR A 101 4.05 6.78 12.28
C THR A 101 3.34 5.94 11.21
N TYR A 102 3.19 4.64 11.47
CA TYR A 102 2.44 3.73 10.60
C TYR A 102 0.99 4.17 10.40
N LYS A 103 0.27 4.49 11.48
CA LYS A 103 -1.11 4.98 11.40
C LYS A 103 -1.21 6.33 10.68
N SER A 104 -0.25 7.23 10.89
CA SER A 104 -0.22 8.55 10.25
C SER A 104 -0.01 8.45 8.75
N ALA A 105 0.96 7.66 8.31
CA ALA A 105 1.25 7.54 6.89
C ALA A 105 0.20 6.73 6.13
N LEU A 106 -0.37 5.71 6.78
CA LEU A 106 -1.59 5.09 6.29
C LEU A 106 -2.74 6.10 6.21
N LYS A 107 -2.91 6.96 7.22
CA LYS A 107 -3.92 8.03 7.22
C LYS A 107 -3.70 9.02 6.09
N LEU A 108 -2.47 9.42 5.82
CA LEU A 108 -2.10 10.32 4.73
C LEU A 108 -2.38 9.70 3.36
N ALA A 109 -1.92 8.47 3.16
CA ALA A 109 -2.12 7.72 1.92
C ALA A 109 -3.61 7.52 1.62
N ILE A 110 -4.42 7.22 2.65
CA ILE A 110 -5.87 7.12 2.53
C ILE A 110 -6.51 8.49 2.26
N ASN A 111 -6.11 9.54 3.00
CA ASN A 111 -6.65 10.89 2.83
C ASN A 111 -6.42 11.45 1.44
N ILE A 112 -5.21 11.33 0.90
CA ILE A 112 -4.89 11.84 -0.45
C ILE A 112 -5.76 11.15 -1.48
N GLN A 113 -6.01 9.86 -1.32
CA GLN A 113 -6.87 9.14 -2.23
C GLN A 113 -8.35 9.44 -2.02
N LEU A 114 -8.81 9.69 -0.79
CA LEU A 114 -10.16 10.20 -0.53
C LEU A 114 -10.34 11.61 -1.12
N LEU A 115 -9.32 12.46 -1.08
CA LEU A 115 -9.35 13.77 -1.75
C LEU A 115 -9.41 13.60 -3.27
N ASN A 116 -8.67 12.65 -3.84
CA ASN A 116 -8.77 12.31 -5.26
C ASN A 116 -10.16 11.74 -5.64
N LEU A 117 -10.87 11.10 -4.69
CA LEU A 117 -12.26 10.67 -4.88
C LEU A 117 -13.22 11.87 -4.91
N ASP A 118 -12.97 12.90 -4.10
CA ASP A 118 -13.82 14.10 -4.00
C ASP A 118 -13.54 15.11 -5.14
N ASP A 119 -12.31 15.22 -5.64
CA ASP A 119 -11.90 16.24 -6.63
C ASP A 119 -12.14 15.85 -8.10
N GLY A 120 -12.52 14.60 -8.41
CA GLY A 120 -12.83 14.18 -9.79
C GLY A 120 -11.68 14.35 -10.80
N THR A 121 -10.46 14.65 -10.35
CA THR A 121 -9.29 14.84 -11.21
C THR A 121 -8.78 13.50 -11.71
N ASN A 122 -9.33 13.12 -12.86
CA ASN A 122 -8.92 12.02 -13.71
C ASN A 122 -7.44 12.10 -14.06
N TYR A 123 -6.68 11.03 -13.82
CA TYR A 123 -5.68 10.61 -14.79
C TYR A 123 -6.33 9.55 -15.69
N LEU A 124 -6.82 10.05 -16.84
CA LEU A 124 -7.16 9.40 -18.10
C LEU A 124 -8.42 8.52 -18.18
N ASP A 125 -9.26 8.89 -19.16
CA ASP A 125 -10.39 8.20 -19.81
C ASP A 125 -10.23 6.67 -19.84
N THR A 126 -11.24 5.83 -19.53
CA THR A 126 -12.61 5.78 -20.09
C THR A 126 -13.59 5.06 -19.14
N ARG A 127 -14.90 5.35 -19.27
CA ARG A 127 -16.09 4.63 -18.73
C ARG A 127 -16.47 4.91 -17.25
N GLU A 128 -17.56 5.66 -17.06
CA GLU A 128 -18.17 5.97 -15.75
C GLU A 128 -18.52 4.73 -14.91
N GLN A 129 -18.78 3.58 -15.54
CA GLN A 129 -19.11 2.34 -14.87
C GLN A 129 -17.87 1.63 -14.29
N GLU A 130 -16.77 1.61 -15.05
CA GLU A 130 -15.46 1.18 -14.56
C GLU A 130 -14.97 2.11 -13.45
N LYS A 131 -15.25 3.43 -13.54
CA LYS A 131 -14.98 4.39 -12.45
C LYS A 131 -15.71 4.02 -11.16
N LYS A 132 -16.99 3.66 -11.22
CA LYS A 132 -17.79 3.31 -10.03
C LYS A 132 -17.34 1.98 -9.41
N GLU A 133 -17.08 0.95 -10.22
CA GLU A 133 -16.56 -0.33 -9.74
C GLU A 133 -15.17 -0.17 -9.11
N HIS A 134 -14.29 0.58 -9.75
CA HIS A 134 -12.98 0.93 -9.18
C HIS A 134 -13.11 1.71 -7.87
N MET A 135 -14.11 2.60 -7.76
CA MET A 135 -14.38 3.37 -6.55
C MET A 135 -14.89 2.51 -5.40
N GLU A 136 -15.80 1.58 -5.67
CA GLU A 136 -16.34 0.64 -4.69
C GLU A 136 -15.26 -0.34 -4.21
N GLU A 137 -14.47 -0.88 -5.14
CA GLU A 137 -13.28 -1.66 -4.82
C GLU A 137 -12.31 -0.85 -3.94
N TYR A 138 -12.10 0.42 -4.28
CA TYR A 138 -11.20 1.30 -3.55
C TYR A 138 -11.68 1.58 -2.12
N ILE A 139 -12.95 1.91 -1.94
CA ILE A 139 -13.56 2.08 -0.61
C ILE A 139 -13.44 0.80 0.22
N GLN A 140 -13.73 -0.36 -0.38
CA GLN A 140 -13.62 -1.64 0.31
C GLN A 140 -12.17 -1.92 0.77
N GLN A 141 -11.17 -1.53 -0.03
CA GLN A 141 -9.76 -1.64 0.35
C GLN A 141 -9.42 -0.80 1.58
N LEU A 142 -9.94 0.43 1.67
CA LEU A 142 -9.76 1.32 2.82
C LEU A 142 -10.35 0.75 4.11
N LEU A 143 -11.51 0.09 4.00
CA LEU A 143 -12.18 -0.56 5.13
C LEU A 143 -11.38 -1.76 5.64
N GLU A 144 -10.88 -2.64 4.76
CA GLU A 144 -10.05 -3.78 5.16
C GLU A 144 -8.78 -3.34 5.90
N VAL A 145 -8.11 -2.30 5.38
CA VAL A 145 -6.92 -1.71 5.98
C VAL A 145 -7.21 -1.19 7.38
N THR A 146 -8.33 -0.48 7.54
CA THR A 146 -8.79 0.09 8.81
C THR A 146 -9.09 -1.00 9.82
N GLN A 147 -9.73 -2.08 9.39
CA GLN A 147 -10.05 -3.23 10.23
C GLN A 147 -8.77 -3.88 10.78
N VAL A 148 -7.81 -4.18 9.91
CA VAL A 148 -6.59 -4.89 10.30
C VAL A 148 -5.66 -3.99 11.11
N THR A 149 -5.48 -2.74 10.70
CA THR A 149 -4.50 -1.81 11.30
C THR A 149 -5.00 -1.14 12.58
N LEU A 150 -6.25 -0.68 12.58
CA LEU A 150 -6.82 0.02 13.73
C LEU A 150 -7.57 -0.94 14.66
N ARG A 151 -7.71 -2.22 14.28
CA ARG A 151 -8.47 -3.24 15.02
C ARG A 151 -9.94 -2.85 15.23
N ILE A 152 -10.50 -2.11 14.26
CA ILE A 152 -11.91 -1.73 14.27
C ILE A 152 -12.69 -2.87 13.62
N GLN A 153 -13.65 -3.46 14.32
CA GLN A 153 -14.48 -4.51 13.72
C GLN A 153 -15.48 -3.89 12.74
N LYS A 154 -15.51 -4.41 11.50
CA LYS A 154 -16.43 -4.01 10.43
C LYS A 154 -16.53 -2.49 10.25
N PRO A 155 -15.41 -1.81 9.92
CA PRO A 155 -15.43 -0.37 9.70
C PRO A 155 -16.40 -0.02 8.56
N THR A 156 -17.00 1.15 8.66
CA THR A 156 -17.87 1.76 7.65
C THR A 156 -17.20 2.95 6.99
N VAL A 157 -17.77 3.43 5.87
CA VAL A 157 -17.32 4.67 5.22
C VAL A 157 -17.41 5.86 6.16
N GLU A 158 -18.40 5.89 7.06
CA GLU A 158 -18.50 6.92 8.09
C GLU A 158 -17.41 6.79 9.16
N ASP A 159 -16.96 5.57 9.49
CA ASP A 159 -15.81 5.39 10.37
C ASP A 159 -14.53 5.89 9.72
N LEU A 160 -14.33 5.62 8.42
CA LEU A 160 -13.27 6.23 7.63
C LEU A 160 -13.37 7.75 7.75
N LYS A 161 -14.50 8.35 7.35
CA LYS A 161 -14.70 9.80 7.44
C LYS A 161 -14.46 10.34 8.84
N LYS A 162 -14.82 9.65 9.93
CA LYS A 162 -14.53 10.10 11.31
C LYS A 162 -13.04 10.03 11.65
N ILE A 163 -12.37 8.94 11.30
CA ILE A 163 -10.91 8.78 11.47
C ILE A 163 -10.15 9.87 10.71
N PHE A 164 -10.68 10.27 9.55
CA PHE A 164 -10.03 11.18 8.60
C PHE A 164 -10.42 12.67 8.77
N ARG A 165 -11.68 12.97 9.12
CA ARG A 165 -12.20 14.31 9.49
C ARG A 165 -11.82 14.73 10.89
N ALA A 166 -11.36 13.82 11.75
CA ALA A 166 -10.58 14.19 12.93
C ALA A 166 -9.23 14.76 12.45
N LYS A 167 -9.25 16.00 11.97
CA LYS A 167 -8.13 16.83 11.56
C LYS A 167 -8.15 18.01 12.52
N TYR A 168 -7.04 18.22 13.22
CA TYR A 168 -6.68 19.47 13.90
C TYR A 168 -7.65 19.98 14.98
#